data_AF-A0A318Z135-F1
#
_entry.id   AF-A0A318Z135-F1
#
_cell.length_a   1.000
_cell.length_b   1.000
_cell.length_c   1.000
_cell.angle_alpha   90.00
_cell.angle_beta   90.00
_cell.angle_gamma   90.00
#
_symmetry.space_group_name_H-M   'P 1'
#
loop_
_entity.id
_entity.type
_entity.pdbx_description
1 polymer ?
#
loop_
_entity_poly.entity_id
_entity_poly.type
_entity_poly.pdbx_seq_one_letter_code
_entity_poly.pdbx_strand_id
1 'polypeptide(L)'
;MPIEPFVPVRPVEPLEPVTSVVLAPPVTTTPPLPTTSTKEKANQPPTATTPHHSTVADCNVVYAVTYTFYGYPDNDPPGADIAYNCGRGTSAGGTGTWDDPLTFATAPGEFAPCEVIYAPYIQKYLIHEDYCETCTRRWNGLLGPQMWHVDVWLGGDSVTSAGEQLSCENQLTPGLESQVVIRDPRADLPVDDVLFYAGGRSSCGTEHVYHALVAGDYC
;
A
#
# COMPACT_ATOMS: atom_id res chain seq x y z
N MET A 1 -5.92 -35.92 45.88
CA MET A 1 -5.39 -35.25 44.67
C MET A 1 -4.23 -36.10 44.18
N PRO A 2 -4.34 -36.78 43.03
CA PRO A 2 -3.24 -37.58 42.50
C PRO A 2 -2.15 -36.65 41.94
N ILE A 3 -0.90 -37.03 42.18
CA ILE A 3 0.31 -36.33 41.77
C ILE A 3 0.66 -36.84 40.37
N GLU A 4 0.61 -35.97 39.37
CA GLU A 4 0.96 -36.31 37.98
C GLU A 4 2.46 -36.65 37.88
N PRO A 5 2.85 -37.69 37.11
CA PRO A 5 4.25 -38.06 36.95
C PRO A 5 5.01 -37.08 36.05
N PHE A 6 6.21 -36.73 36.49
CA PHE A 6 7.13 -35.82 35.81
C PHE A 6 7.57 -36.40 34.45
N VAL A 7 7.24 -35.71 33.35
CA VAL A 7 7.69 -36.06 31.99
C VAL A 7 9.09 -35.46 31.76
N PRO A 8 10.12 -36.27 31.49
CA PRO A 8 11.45 -35.74 31.23
C PRO A 8 11.49 -35.05 29.86
N VAL A 9 11.96 -33.80 29.86
CA VAL A 9 12.22 -33.01 28.65
C VAL A 9 13.38 -33.67 27.89
N ARG A 10 13.16 -33.99 26.61
CA ARG A 10 14.19 -34.59 25.76
C ARG A 10 15.26 -33.54 25.41
N PRO A 11 16.56 -33.90 25.36
CA PRO A 11 17.61 -33.01 24.88
C PRO A 11 17.34 -32.60 23.43
N VAL A 12 17.49 -31.31 23.14
CA VAL A 12 17.45 -30.77 21.78
C VAL A 12 18.76 -31.14 21.09
N GLU A 13 18.71 -31.91 20.01
CA GLU A 13 19.88 -32.20 19.18
C GLU A 13 20.35 -30.93 18.44
N PRO A 14 21.67 -30.71 18.28
CA PRO A 14 22.19 -29.61 17.48
C PRO A 14 21.86 -29.82 16.00
N LEU A 15 21.40 -28.75 15.33
CA LEU A 15 21.19 -28.74 13.89
C LEU A 15 22.55 -28.79 13.17
N GLU A 16 22.71 -29.77 12.27
CA GLU A 16 23.84 -29.90 11.36
C GLU A 16 23.98 -28.67 10.44
N PRO A 17 25.20 -28.24 10.08
CA PRO A 17 25.42 -27.08 9.21
C PRO A 17 25.03 -27.41 7.76
N VAL A 18 24.13 -26.61 7.19
CA VAL A 18 23.71 -26.71 5.80
C VAL A 18 24.85 -26.24 4.90
N THR A 19 25.41 -27.15 4.12
CA THR A 19 26.44 -26.85 3.10
C THR A 19 25.85 -25.96 2.00
N SER A 20 26.34 -24.72 1.90
CA SER A 20 25.96 -23.78 0.85
C SER A 20 26.42 -24.27 -0.53
N VAL A 21 25.45 -24.55 -1.41
CA VAL A 21 25.70 -24.77 -2.84
C VAL A 21 25.94 -23.41 -3.50
N VAL A 22 27.17 -23.15 -3.92
CA VAL A 22 27.53 -21.97 -4.70
C VAL A 22 27.02 -22.17 -6.13
N LEU A 23 25.92 -21.49 -6.47
CA LEU A 23 25.44 -21.35 -7.85
C LEU A 23 26.29 -20.32 -8.59
N ALA A 24 26.79 -20.70 -9.77
CA ALA A 24 27.53 -19.81 -10.67
C ALA A 24 26.62 -18.68 -11.19
N PRO A 25 27.16 -17.47 -11.42
CA PRO A 25 26.37 -16.35 -11.92
C PRO A 25 25.92 -16.56 -13.37
N PRO A 26 24.72 -16.09 -13.76
CA PRO A 26 24.25 -16.15 -15.13
C PRO A 26 25.04 -15.20 -16.04
N VAL A 27 25.42 -15.69 -17.21
CA VAL A 27 26.09 -14.94 -18.27
C VAL A 27 25.13 -13.88 -18.84
N THR A 28 25.49 -12.61 -18.69
CA THR A 28 24.73 -11.48 -19.24
C THR A 28 25.10 -11.30 -20.71
N THR A 29 24.20 -11.67 -21.63
CA THR A 29 24.31 -11.31 -23.05
C THR A 29 23.53 -10.02 -23.30
N THR A 30 24.24 -8.93 -23.55
CA THR A 30 23.70 -7.62 -23.94
C THR A 30 23.13 -7.66 -25.36
N PRO A 31 21.89 -7.20 -25.60
CA PRO A 31 21.37 -6.97 -26.95
C PRO A 31 22.07 -5.79 -27.64
N PRO A 32 22.27 -5.81 -28.97
CA PRO A 32 22.86 -4.69 -29.69
C PRO A 32 21.90 -3.50 -29.84
N LEU A 33 22.48 -2.31 -29.79
CA LEU A 33 21.86 -0.99 -29.97
C LEU A 33 21.24 -0.82 -31.37
N PRO A 34 20.02 -0.26 -31.53
CA PRO A 34 19.48 0.05 -32.85
C PRO A 34 20.19 1.26 -33.47
N THR A 35 20.62 1.10 -34.72
CA THR A 35 21.29 2.12 -35.53
C THR A 35 20.29 3.18 -36.02
N THR A 36 20.66 4.45 -35.88
CA THR A 36 20.00 5.61 -36.47
C THR A 36 20.02 5.55 -38.00
N SER A 37 18.86 5.73 -38.64
CA SER A 37 18.78 6.06 -40.07
C SER A 37 17.92 7.31 -40.25
N THR A 38 18.59 8.38 -40.62
CA THR A 38 18.06 9.64 -41.16
C THR A 38 17.24 9.38 -42.42
N LYS A 39 16.04 9.95 -42.52
CA LYS A 39 15.46 10.46 -43.78
C LYS A 39 14.60 11.69 -43.50
N GLU A 40 15.19 12.82 -43.87
CA GLU A 40 14.57 14.12 -44.04
C GLU A 40 13.73 14.14 -45.33
N LYS A 41 12.50 14.65 -45.28
CA LYS A 41 11.97 15.46 -46.39
C LYS A 41 10.89 16.46 -45.93
N ALA A 42 11.03 17.65 -46.49
CA ALA A 42 10.47 18.94 -46.14
C ALA A 42 8.97 19.19 -46.39
N ASN A 43 8.50 20.23 -45.68
CA ASN A 43 7.57 21.32 -46.06
C ASN A 43 6.05 21.10 -46.08
N GLN A 44 5.37 21.67 -45.07
CA GLN A 44 4.11 22.40 -45.28
C GLN A 44 3.97 23.61 -44.30
N PRO A 45 3.45 24.79 -44.73
CA PRO A 45 3.36 26.02 -43.93
C PRO A 45 2.25 26.00 -42.85
N PRO A 46 2.24 26.94 -41.88
CA PRO A 46 1.57 26.79 -40.61
C PRO A 46 0.08 27.11 -40.71
N THR A 47 -0.76 26.25 -40.14
CA THR A 47 -2.15 26.60 -39.82
C THR A 47 -2.21 26.85 -38.32
N ALA A 48 -2.55 28.09 -37.95
CA ALA A 48 -2.82 28.47 -36.58
C ALA A 48 -4.06 27.74 -36.08
N THR A 49 -3.86 26.84 -35.11
CA THR A 49 -4.94 26.28 -34.31
C THR A 49 -4.64 26.64 -32.85
N THR A 50 -5.50 27.51 -32.33
CA THR A 50 -5.87 27.81 -30.96
C THR A 50 -5.09 27.08 -29.85
N PRO A 51 -4.56 27.79 -28.83
CA PRO A 51 -4.14 27.11 -27.62
C PRO A 51 -5.39 26.54 -26.95
N HIS A 52 -5.60 25.23 -27.10
CA HIS A 52 -6.36 24.48 -26.10
C HIS A 52 -5.49 24.51 -24.84
N HIS A 53 -5.70 25.54 -24.03
CA HIS A 53 -5.37 25.47 -22.62
C HIS A 53 -6.30 24.39 -22.06
N SER A 54 -5.87 23.13 -22.14
CA SER A 54 -6.39 22.10 -21.27
C SER A 54 -6.09 22.62 -19.87
N THR A 55 -7.11 23.17 -19.22
CA THR A 55 -7.05 23.46 -17.80
C THR A 55 -6.73 22.12 -17.15
N VAL A 56 -5.48 21.96 -16.70
CA VAL A 56 -5.12 20.85 -15.80
C VAL A 56 -6.14 20.95 -14.68
N ALA A 57 -6.97 19.91 -14.53
CA ALA A 57 -7.92 19.87 -13.43
C ALA A 57 -7.14 20.11 -12.14
N ASP A 58 -7.65 20.99 -11.27
CA ASP A 58 -6.97 21.33 -10.03
C ASP A 58 -6.75 20.05 -9.23
N CYS A 59 -5.48 19.71 -9.02
CA CYS A 59 -5.10 18.48 -8.34
C CYS A 59 -5.37 18.62 -6.84
N ASN A 60 -6.28 17.80 -6.32
CA ASN A 60 -6.66 17.83 -4.91
C ASN A 60 -5.67 17.00 -4.08
N VAL A 61 -4.49 17.57 -3.85
CA VAL A 61 -3.41 16.92 -3.08
C VAL A 61 -3.58 17.23 -1.60
N VAL A 62 -3.65 16.19 -0.78
CA VAL A 62 -3.55 16.29 0.67
C VAL A 62 -2.11 15.97 1.09
N TYR A 63 -1.45 16.91 1.74
CA TYR A 63 -0.09 16.79 2.25
C TYR A 63 -0.06 16.39 3.72
N ALA A 64 1.12 15.98 4.20
CA ALA A 64 1.37 15.67 5.61
C ALA A 64 0.45 14.55 6.13
N VAL A 65 0.23 13.53 5.31
CA VAL A 65 -0.57 12.36 5.66
C VAL A 65 0.30 11.36 6.39
N THR A 66 -0.17 10.91 7.55
CA THR A 66 0.38 9.75 8.26
C THR A 66 -0.22 8.48 7.67
N TYR A 67 0.64 7.51 7.38
CA TYR A 67 0.22 6.19 6.94
C TYR A 67 0.54 5.20 8.06
N THR A 68 -0.42 4.33 8.35
CA THR A 68 -0.16 3.06 9.03
C THR A 68 -0.77 1.94 8.20
N PHE A 69 -0.56 0.71 8.65
CA PHE A 69 -1.08 -0.48 8.04
C PHE A 69 -1.70 -1.36 9.11
N TYR A 70 -2.77 -2.05 8.74
CA TYR A 70 -3.49 -2.99 9.61
C TYR A 70 -3.90 -4.22 8.81
N GLY A 71 -4.37 -5.25 9.50
CA GLY A 71 -4.75 -6.51 8.91
C GLY A 71 -5.76 -7.28 9.73
N TYR A 72 -6.04 -8.50 9.29
CA TYR A 72 -6.98 -9.38 9.97
C TYR A 72 -6.72 -9.53 11.49
N PRO A 73 -5.47 -9.66 11.97
CA PRO A 73 -5.21 -9.92 13.38
C PRO A 73 -5.47 -8.74 14.31
N ASP A 74 -5.34 -7.51 13.83
CA ASP A 74 -5.37 -6.28 14.63
C ASP A 74 -6.48 -5.31 14.22
N ASN A 75 -7.29 -5.66 13.21
CA ASN A 75 -8.63 -5.12 13.08
C ASN A 75 -9.43 -5.36 14.38
N ASP A 76 -10.36 -4.47 14.72
CA ASP A 76 -11.06 -4.50 16.02
C ASP A 76 -12.58 -4.65 15.85
N PRO A 77 -13.15 -5.86 16.08
CA PRO A 77 -12.50 -7.11 16.47
C PRO A 77 -11.73 -7.78 15.32
N PRO A 78 -10.82 -8.74 15.61
CA PRO A 78 -10.04 -9.42 14.57
C PRO A 78 -10.95 -10.09 13.53
N GLY A 79 -10.68 -9.79 12.26
CA GLY A 79 -11.59 -10.08 11.17
C GLY A 79 -11.34 -9.19 9.98
N ALA A 80 -12.06 -9.46 8.89
CA ALA A 80 -12.06 -8.61 7.71
C ALA A 80 -13.26 -7.67 7.66
N ASP A 81 -14.15 -7.65 8.65
CA ASP A 81 -15.35 -6.81 8.60
C ASP A 81 -15.00 -5.31 8.53
N ILE A 82 -15.81 -4.54 7.80
CA ILE A 82 -15.62 -3.09 7.57
C ILE A 82 -16.82 -2.27 8.08
N ALA A 83 -16.56 -1.00 8.40
CA ALA A 83 -17.59 -0.06 8.87
C ALA A 83 -18.61 0.39 7.81
N TYR A 84 -18.24 0.46 6.53
CA TYR A 84 -19.05 1.04 5.45
C TYR A 84 -19.15 0.08 4.25
N ASN A 85 -20.38 -0.27 3.86
CA ASN A 85 -20.62 -1.04 2.64
C ASN A 85 -20.70 -0.10 1.42
N CYS A 86 -19.65 -0.11 0.61
CA CYS A 86 -19.53 0.70 -0.61
C CYS A 86 -20.03 0.00 -1.88
N GLY A 87 -20.88 -1.03 -1.74
CA GLY A 87 -21.50 -1.76 -2.84
C GLY A 87 -20.69 -2.94 -3.37
N ARG A 88 -19.57 -3.29 -2.69
CA ARG A 88 -18.69 -4.40 -3.09
C ARG A 88 -18.47 -5.47 -2.01
N GLY A 89 -19.30 -5.46 -0.96
CA GLY A 89 -19.25 -6.42 0.14
C GLY A 89 -19.15 -5.73 1.49
N THR A 90 -18.86 -6.52 2.53
CA THR A 90 -18.67 -6.05 3.91
C THR A 90 -17.34 -6.54 4.48
N SER A 91 -16.38 -6.85 3.61
CA SER A 91 -15.06 -7.30 4.02
C SER A 91 -13.97 -6.46 3.36
N ALA A 92 -12.96 -6.10 4.14
CA ALA A 92 -11.80 -5.34 3.70
C ALA A 92 -11.02 -6.14 2.65
N GLY A 93 -10.49 -5.44 1.66
CA GLY A 93 -9.78 -6.07 0.57
C GLY A 93 -9.59 -5.16 -0.62
N GLY A 94 -9.48 -5.79 -1.78
CA GLY A 94 -9.17 -5.14 -3.05
C GLY A 94 -7.69 -5.24 -3.41
N THR A 95 -7.40 -5.07 -4.69
CA THR A 95 -6.07 -5.17 -5.29
C THR A 95 -5.32 -3.84 -5.30
N GLY A 96 -6.06 -2.73 -5.18
CA GLY A 96 -5.53 -1.37 -5.29
C GLY A 96 -5.60 -0.78 -6.69
N THR A 97 -6.33 -1.44 -7.61
CA THR A 97 -6.63 -0.89 -8.94
C THR A 97 -7.80 0.10 -8.87
N TRP A 98 -8.05 0.87 -9.92
CA TRP A 98 -9.19 1.81 -9.95
C TRP A 98 -10.54 1.10 -9.79
N ASP A 99 -10.72 -0.03 -10.47
CA ASP A 99 -11.97 -0.80 -10.44
C ASP A 99 -12.10 -1.67 -9.17
N ASP A 100 -10.99 -1.89 -8.46
CA ASP A 100 -10.93 -2.66 -7.23
C ASP A 100 -9.93 -2.03 -6.23
N PRO A 101 -10.28 -0.85 -5.67
CA PRO A 101 -9.42 -0.09 -4.77
C PRO A 101 -9.15 -0.87 -3.48
N LEU A 102 -8.04 -0.62 -2.81
CA LEU A 102 -7.71 -1.29 -1.56
C LEU A 102 -8.41 -0.59 -0.38
N THR A 103 -9.00 -1.34 0.54
CA THR A 103 -9.64 -0.78 1.73
C THR A 103 -8.64 0.02 2.58
N PHE A 104 -9.07 1.19 3.05
CA PHE A 104 -8.41 1.88 4.15
C PHE A 104 -9.42 2.31 5.23
N ALA A 105 -8.92 2.43 6.45
CA ALA A 105 -9.62 2.97 7.60
C ALA A 105 -9.13 4.38 7.92
N THR A 106 -10.01 5.24 8.42
CA THR A 106 -9.66 6.58 8.89
C THR A 106 -10.67 7.08 9.93
N ALA A 107 -10.61 8.37 10.28
CA ALA A 107 -11.59 9.03 11.15
C ALA A 107 -12.87 9.43 10.38
N PRO A 108 -14.06 9.37 11.01
CA PRO A 108 -15.26 9.97 10.44
C PRO A 108 -15.10 11.47 10.16
N GLY A 109 -15.38 11.88 8.93
CA GLY A 109 -15.27 13.27 8.48
C GLY A 109 -13.87 13.70 8.05
N GLU A 110 -12.87 12.83 8.16
CA GLU A 110 -11.55 13.05 7.59
C GLU A 110 -11.58 12.81 6.07
N PHE A 111 -12.01 11.62 5.66
CA PHE A 111 -12.40 11.29 4.29
C PHE A 111 -13.89 10.92 4.26
N ALA A 112 -14.58 11.18 3.14
CA ALA A 112 -15.98 10.79 3.00
C ALA A 112 -16.09 9.25 2.94
N PRO A 113 -17.15 8.64 3.49
CA PRO A 113 -17.39 7.21 3.30
C PRO A 113 -17.43 6.87 1.81
N CYS A 114 -16.77 5.78 1.43
CA CYS A 114 -16.63 5.32 0.05
C CYS A 114 -15.85 6.27 -0.88
N GLU A 115 -15.14 7.27 -0.33
CA GLU A 115 -14.23 8.11 -1.11
C GLU A 115 -13.08 7.26 -1.65
N VAL A 116 -12.83 7.37 -2.96
CA VAL A 116 -11.66 6.78 -3.62
C VAL A 116 -10.56 7.84 -3.69
N ILE A 117 -9.40 7.50 -3.13
CA ILE A 117 -8.18 8.30 -3.19
C ILE A 117 -7.10 7.50 -3.89
N TYR A 118 -6.04 8.17 -4.33
CA TYR A 118 -4.83 7.50 -4.78
C TYR A 118 -3.72 7.76 -3.77
N ALA A 119 -3.00 6.69 -3.42
CA ALA A 119 -1.90 6.67 -2.47
C ALA A 119 -0.59 6.47 -3.23
N PRO A 120 0.13 7.55 -3.59
CA PRO A 120 1.35 7.44 -4.39
C PRO A 120 2.43 6.60 -3.69
N TYR A 121 2.49 6.64 -2.36
CA TYR A 121 3.47 5.90 -1.55
C TYR A 121 3.48 4.38 -1.83
N ILE A 122 2.32 3.81 -2.18
CA ILE A 122 2.16 2.39 -2.49
C ILE A 122 1.62 2.14 -3.90
N GLN A 123 1.50 3.19 -4.72
CA GLN A 123 0.90 3.17 -6.06
C GLN A 123 -0.39 2.35 -6.13
N LYS A 124 -1.35 2.68 -5.25
CA LYS A 124 -2.67 2.03 -5.24
C LYS A 124 -3.76 3.07 -5.08
N TYR A 125 -4.91 2.78 -5.67
CA TYR A 125 -6.17 3.40 -5.29
C TYR A 125 -6.66 2.80 -3.99
N LEU A 126 -7.10 3.65 -3.07
CA LEU A 126 -7.68 3.26 -1.80
C LEU A 126 -9.13 3.71 -1.71
N ILE A 127 -9.96 2.98 -0.99
CA ILE A 127 -11.36 3.34 -0.71
C ILE A 127 -11.66 3.36 0.79
N HIS A 128 -12.32 4.42 1.25
CA HIS A 128 -12.66 4.60 2.66
C HIS A 128 -13.85 3.72 3.02
N GLU A 129 -13.54 2.52 3.49
CA GLU A 129 -14.52 1.50 3.81
C GLU A 129 -14.60 1.22 5.31
N ASP A 130 -13.62 1.68 6.09
CA ASP A 130 -13.48 1.22 7.47
C ASP A 130 -13.16 2.34 8.48
N TYR A 131 -13.34 2.03 9.77
CA TYR A 131 -13.18 2.95 10.88
C TYR A 131 -11.88 2.69 11.65
N CYS A 132 -11.18 3.76 12.03
CA CYS A 132 -9.98 3.66 12.87
C CYS A 132 -10.10 4.56 14.11
N GLU A 133 -10.08 3.94 15.31
CA GLU A 133 -10.18 4.65 16.59
C GLU A 133 -8.98 5.58 16.84
N THR A 134 -7.76 5.09 16.59
CA THR A 134 -6.55 5.90 16.80
C THR A 134 -6.51 7.09 15.84
N CYS A 135 -6.92 6.88 14.58
CA CYS A 135 -7.08 7.92 13.57
C CYS A 135 -8.12 8.95 14.05
N THR A 136 -9.27 8.49 14.56
CA THR A 136 -10.33 9.36 15.12
C THR A 136 -9.85 10.23 16.28
N ARG A 137 -9.08 9.66 17.21
CA ARG A 137 -8.52 10.43 18.32
C ARG A 137 -7.47 11.44 17.87
N ARG A 138 -6.67 11.12 16.86
CA ARG A 138 -5.71 12.05 16.25
C ARG A 138 -6.41 13.17 15.49
N TRP A 139 -7.39 12.84 14.66
CA TRP A 139 -8.18 13.80 13.90
C TRP A 139 -8.90 14.80 14.81
N ASN A 140 -9.43 14.34 15.95
CA ASN A 140 -10.08 15.20 16.94
C ASN A 140 -9.11 15.92 17.90
N GLY A 141 -7.80 15.83 17.67
CA GLY A 141 -6.78 16.48 18.50
C GLY A 141 -6.64 15.93 19.93
N LEU A 142 -7.13 14.71 20.19
CA LEU A 142 -7.11 14.08 21.51
C LEU A 142 -5.75 13.41 21.83
N LEU A 143 -4.92 13.20 20.81
CA LEU A 143 -3.60 12.56 20.91
C LEU A 143 -2.45 13.49 20.48
N GLY A 144 -2.71 14.78 20.35
CA GLY A 144 -1.77 15.78 19.85
C GLY A 144 -2.45 16.73 18.87
N PRO A 145 -1.68 17.47 18.05
CA PRO A 145 -2.25 18.23 16.94
C PRO A 145 -3.08 17.34 16.02
N GLN A 146 -4.15 17.90 15.47
CA GLN A 146 -4.95 17.25 14.42
C GLN A 146 -4.05 16.93 13.23
N MET A 147 -4.10 15.68 12.74
CA MET A 147 -3.30 15.20 11.62
C MET A 147 -4.13 14.34 10.68
N TRP A 148 -3.74 14.34 9.41
CA TRP A 148 -4.24 13.40 8.42
C TRP A 148 -3.65 12.00 8.69
N HIS A 149 -4.47 10.96 8.71
CA HIS A 149 -4.11 9.58 8.99
C HIS A 149 -4.98 8.59 8.17
N VAL A 150 -4.32 7.84 7.29
CA VAL A 150 -4.89 6.66 6.63
C VAL A 150 -4.26 5.39 7.20
N ASP A 151 -5.09 4.38 7.46
CA ASP A 151 -4.66 3.06 7.93
C ASP A 151 -5.02 2.01 6.86
N VAL A 152 -4.03 1.39 6.23
CA VAL A 152 -4.23 0.64 4.98
C VAL A 152 -4.28 -0.86 5.24
N TRP A 153 -5.30 -1.53 4.70
CA TRP A 153 -5.50 -2.97 4.86
C TRP A 153 -4.42 -3.78 4.13
N LEU A 154 -3.78 -4.73 4.83
CA LEU A 154 -2.79 -5.66 4.25
C LEU A 154 -3.35 -7.04 3.90
N GLY A 155 -4.55 -7.39 4.38
CA GLY A 155 -5.12 -8.72 4.18
C GLY A 155 -5.00 -9.63 5.39
N GLY A 156 -4.89 -10.94 5.12
CA GLY A 156 -4.95 -11.99 6.13
C GLY A 156 -6.36 -12.56 6.33
N ASP A 157 -6.44 -13.75 6.89
CA ASP A 157 -7.68 -14.51 7.11
C ASP A 157 -7.73 -15.19 8.50
N SER A 158 -6.69 -14.98 9.31
CA SER A 158 -6.51 -15.68 10.57
C SER A 158 -5.56 -14.92 11.50
N VAL A 159 -5.65 -15.24 12.79
CA VAL A 159 -4.77 -14.68 13.84
C VAL A 159 -3.50 -15.52 14.04
N THR A 160 -3.32 -16.63 13.31
CA THR A 160 -2.22 -17.58 13.54
C THR A 160 -0.85 -16.97 13.28
N SER A 161 -0.76 -16.04 12.33
CA SER A 161 0.48 -15.33 11.98
C SER A 161 0.49 -13.87 12.42
N ALA A 162 -0.27 -13.52 13.47
CA ALA A 162 -0.43 -12.15 13.94
C ALA A 162 0.90 -11.39 14.11
N GLY A 163 1.88 -12.02 14.75
CA GLY A 163 3.19 -11.38 14.97
C GLY A 163 3.98 -11.11 13.69
N GLU A 164 3.85 -11.96 12.67
CA GLU A 164 4.50 -11.77 11.37
C GLU A 164 3.83 -10.63 10.59
N GLN A 165 2.50 -10.58 10.63
CA GLN A 165 1.71 -9.53 9.99
C GLN A 165 1.93 -8.17 10.64
N LEU A 166 1.85 -8.07 11.97
CA LEU A 166 2.19 -6.87 12.73
C LEU A 166 3.63 -6.40 12.44
N SER A 167 4.56 -7.33 12.28
CA SER A 167 5.94 -6.98 11.88
C SER A 167 6.00 -6.40 10.46
N CYS A 168 5.14 -6.82 9.55
CA CYS A 168 5.07 -6.27 8.20
C CYS A 168 4.45 -4.87 8.20
N GLU A 169 3.34 -4.69 8.90
CA GLU A 169 2.66 -3.40 9.07
C GLU A 169 3.62 -2.32 9.58
N ASN A 170 4.41 -2.66 10.60
CA ASN A 170 5.42 -1.77 11.16
C ASN A 170 6.56 -1.45 10.18
N GLN A 171 6.94 -2.37 9.29
CA GLN A 171 8.00 -2.14 8.30
C GLN A 171 7.52 -1.26 7.13
N LEU A 172 6.25 -1.36 6.76
CA LEU A 172 5.66 -0.54 5.70
C LEU A 172 5.32 0.88 6.18
N THR A 173 5.07 1.05 7.48
CA THR A 173 4.72 2.34 8.11
C THR A 173 5.86 3.35 8.00
N PRO A 174 5.70 4.45 7.21
CA PRO A 174 6.72 5.47 7.09
C PRO A 174 6.70 6.44 8.30
N GLY A 175 7.58 7.46 8.26
CA GLY A 175 7.56 8.52 9.27
C GLY A 175 6.21 9.25 9.32
N LEU A 176 5.87 9.81 10.48
CA LEU A 176 4.63 10.59 10.66
C LEU A 176 4.59 11.78 9.68
N GLU A 177 3.39 12.09 9.17
CA GLU A 177 3.12 13.24 8.31
C GLU A 177 4.07 13.34 7.08
N SER A 178 4.58 12.20 6.61
CA SER A 178 5.60 12.18 5.55
C SER A 178 5.05 11.88 4.16
N GLN A 179 3.77 11.53 4.06
CA GLN A 179 3.16 11.09 2.81
C GLN A 179 2.11 12.07 2.28
N VAL A 180 1.63 11.77 1.09
CA VAL A 180 0.55 12.50 0.41
C VAL A 180 -0.56 11.53 0.00
N VAL A 181 -1.76 12.04 -0.23
CA VAL A 181 -2.81 11.36 -1.00
C VAL A 181 -3.37 12.30 -2.05
N ILE A 182 -3.88 11.74 -3.15
CA ILE A 182 -4.56 12.47 -4.20
C ILE A 182 -6.05 12.15 -4.08
N ARG A 183 -6.88 13.16 -3.80
CA ARG A 183 -8.33 13.05 -3.87
C ARG A 183 -8.80 13.27 -5.30
N ASP A 184 -9.97 12.72 -5.63
CA ASP A 184 -10.54 12.76 -6.97
C ASP A 184 -9.52 12.37 -8.08
N PRO A 185 -8.75 11.28 -7.90
CA PRO A 185 -7.64 10.98 -8.80
C PRO A 185 -8.16 10.55 -10.19
N ARG A 186 -7.31 10.69 -11.21
CA ARG A 186 -7.56 10.08 -12.51
C ARG A 186 -7.60 8.56 -12.37
N ALA A 187 -8.35 7.87 -13.23
CA ALA A 187 -8.51 6.41 -13.19
C ALA A 187 -7.34 5.62 -13.84
N ASP A 188 -6.38 6.32 -14.44
CA ASP A 188 -5.29 5.75 -15.25
C ASP A 188 -3.89 5.97 -14.65
N LEU A 189 -3.80 6.21 -13.33
CA LEU A 189 -2.53 6.35 -12.64
C LEU A 189 -1.80 4.99 -12.57
N PRO A 190 -0.46 5.00 -12.44
CA PRO A 190 0.31 3.77 -12.25
C PRO A 190 -0.21 2.95 -11.08
N VAL A 191 -0.25 1.62 -11.23
CA VAL A 191 -0.64 0.72 -10.16
C VAL A 191 0.45 -0.32 -9.95
N ASP A 192 0.86 -0.49 -8.70
CA ASP A 192 1.58 -1.66 -8.23
C ASP A 192 0.57 -2.58 -7.55
N ASP A 193 0.16 -3.66 -8.22
CA ASP A 193 -0.88 -4.58 -7.75
C ASP A 193 -0.33 -5.73 -6.88
N VAL A 194 0.94 -5.66 -6.49
CA VAL A 194 1.53 -6.67 -5.59
C VAL A 194 0.78 -6.71 -4.25
N LEU A 195 0.58 -7.93 -3.77
CA LEU A 195 0.05 -8.19 -2.44
C LEU A 195 1.15 -7.91 -1.40
N PHE A 196 0.93 -6.89 -0.56
CA PHE A 196 1.89 -6.51 0.48
C PHE A 196 2.07 -7.57 1.57
N TYR A 197 1.05 -8.42 1.78
CA TYR A 197 1.12 -9.57 2.69
C TYR A 197 0.41 -10.79 2.08
N ALA A 198 1.19 -11.83 1.77
CA ALA A 198 0.69 -13.10 1.21
C ALA A 198 0.67 -14.24 2.25
N GLY A 199 1.00 -13.94 3.51
CA GLY A 199 1.13 -14.93 4.59
C GLY A 199 2.53 -15.56 4.71
N GLY A 200 2.99 -15.73 5.95
CA GLY A 200 4.26 -16.38 6.27
C GLY A 200 5.47 -15.43 6.36
N ARG A 201 6.58 -15.95 6.89
CA ARG A 201 7.80 -15.21 7.31
C ARG A 201 8.52 -14.33 6.28
N SER A 202 8.14 -14.34 5.00
CA SER A 202 8.97 -13.77 3.92
C SER A 202 8.21 -12.96 2.88
N SER A 203 6.97 -12.55 3.14
CA SER A 203 6.14 -11.84 2.15
C SER A 203 5.71 -10.45 2.60
N CYS A 204 6.64 -9.61 3.08
CA CYS A 204 6.34 -8.20 3.35
C CYS A 204 6.87 -7.35 2.19
N GLY A 205 5.98 -6.78 1.38
CA GLY A 205 6.32 -6.05 0.15
C GLY A 205 7.00 -4.69 0.37
N THR A 206 8.03 -4.63 1.21
CA THR A 206 8.78 -3.39 1.53
C THR A 206 9.54 -2.80 0.34
N GLU A 207 9.73 -3.57 -0.72
CA GLU A 207 10.28 -3.15 -2.00
C GLU A 207 9.25 -2.47 -2.92
N HIS A 208 7.97 -2.54 -2.56
CA HIS A 208 6.83 -1.99 -3.30
C HIS A 208 6.32 -0.66 -2.68
N VAL A 209 7.24 0.12 -2.10
CA VAL A 209 6.97 1.47 -1.59
C VAL A 209 7.79 2.50 -2.36
N TYR A 210 7.20 3.69 -2.54
CA TYR A 210 7.68 4.71 -3.47
C TYR A 210 7.91 6.04 -2.72
N HIS A 211 9.18 6.36 -2.42
CA HIS A 211 9.55 7.51 -1.58
C HIS A 211 9.85 8.81 -2.35
N ALA A 212 10.06 8.73 -3.68
CA ALA A 212 10.54 9.84 -4.50
C ALA A 212 9.45 10.31 -5.47
N LEU A 213 8.43 10.98 -4.95
CA LEU A 213 7.25 11.33 -5.72
C LEU A 213 7.05 12.84 -5.78
N VAL A 214 6.91 13.36 -7.00
CA VAL A 214 6.46 14.73 -7.24
C VAL A 214 4.95 14.67 -7.35
N ALA A 215 4.20 15.22 -6.38
CA ALA A 215 2.74 15.10 -6.35
C ALA A 215 2.07 15.55 -7.66
N GLY A 216 2.69 16.49 -8.38
CA GLY A 216 2.25 16.95 -9.71
C GLY A 216 2.19 15.88 -10.80
N ASP A 217 2.90 14.76 -10.67
CA ASP A 217 2.90 13.67 -11.66
C ASP A 217 1.63 12.79 -11.57
N TYR A 218 0.91 12.89 -10.45
CA TYR A 218 -0.34 12.17 -10.18
C TYR A 218 -1.59 13.05 -10.35
N CYS A 219 -1.34 14.24 -10.88
CA CYS A 219 -2.28 15.15 -11.47
C CYS A 219 -2.24 14.92 -13.00
#